data_AF-A0A2R4P1S9-F1
#
_entry.id   AF-A0A2R4P1S9-F1
#
_cell.length_a   1.000
_cell.length_b   1.000
_cell.length_c   1.000
_cell.angle_alpha   90.00
_cell.angle_beta   90.00
_cell.angle_gamma   90.00
#
_symmetry.space_group_name_H-M   'P 1'
#
loop_
_entity.id
_entity.type
_entity.pdbx_description
1 polymer ?
#
loop_
_entity_poly.entity_id
_entity_poly.type
_entity_poly.pdbx_seq_one_letter_code
_entity_poly.pdbx_strand_id
1 'polypeptide(L)'
;MRKTLCSVALASALCTAAFAIGGPSGAKLDYAITGAIGEVVVNPYDTAPLTAVIKNGGYTLSNAKVTIVPKQGGQVISYKVADKHLRTHGGIPVFGMYADYQNTVEVEYDKSYKGKTEHIKESYKIYAPAIYLESAGTPNQKGALFDKIEVTKPASAKFANRLYYVNNFVNKTGKGTKVVWNNPAGGAIEWNYSPNNFILDTKGEVRWYLEPSKIYDLKQPFHAGVMMGFKQNDDGAMTWGYGQRYAKYDIMGREIFNRELPASYNDFSHSMDVAQNGHYFLRVANADYKRADGKNVRTVWT
;
A
#
# COMPACT_ATOMS: atom_id res chain seq x y z
N MET A 1 40.93 67.66 29.68
CA MET A 1 39.70 67.12 30.30
C MET A 1 39.10 66.06 29.38
N ARG A 2 38.75 64.91 29.98
CA ARG A 2 37.86 63.81 29.52
C ARG A 2 38.22 62.93 28.30
N LYS A 3 38.44 61.66 28.66
CA LYS A 3 38.48 60.41 27.88
C LYS A 3 37.17 60.13 27.14
N THR A 4 37.24 59.45 26.00
CA THR A 4 36.42 58.24 25.74
C THR A 4 37.05 57.34 24.65
N LEU A 5 37.39 56.11 25.03
CA LEU A 5 37.49 54.94 24.13
C LEU A 5 36.08 54.56 23.65
N CYS A 6 35.95 54.02 22.43
CA CYS A 6 35.05 52.89 22.09
C CYS A 6 35.27 52.55 20.61
N SER A 7 36.04 51.50 20.29
CA SER A 7 35.57 50.12 20.07
C SER A 7 35.02 49.90 18.66
N VAL A 8 35.89 49.36 17.80
CA VAL A 8 35.56 48.78 16.49
C VAL A 8 34.70 47.54 16.72
N ALA A 9 33.44 47.57 16.26
CA ALA A 9 32.58 46.39 16.24
C ALA A 9 32.76 45.64 14.91
N LEU A 10 33.46 44.52 14.96
CA LEU A 10 33.53 43.52 13.89
C LEU A 10 32.14 42.88 13.74
N ALA A 11 31.43 43.16 12.65
CA ALA A 11 30.21 42.44 12.30
C ALA A 11 30.58 41.06 11.72
N SER A 12 30.78 40.07 12.59
CA SER A 12 30.95 38.67 12.19
C SER A 12 29.59 38.07 11.80
N ALA A 13 29.54 37.53 10.58
CA ALA A 13 28.42 36.82 9.99
C ALA A 13 27.81 35.76 10.93
N LEU A 14 26.51 35.88 11.22
CA LEU A 14 25.70 34.80 11.75
C LEU A 14 25.30 33.89 10.58
N CYS A 15 26.11 32.86 10.32
CA CYS A 15 25.64 31.67 9.63
C CYS A 15 24.51 31.05 10.48
N THR A 16 23.26 31.21 10.05
CA THR A 16 22.14 30.43 10.56
C THR A 16 22.36 28.96 10.16
N ALA A 17 23.01 28.20 11.03
CA ALA A 17 22.94 26.74 10.96
C ALA A 17 21.48 26.35 11.13
N ALA A 18 20.89 25.75 10.10
CA ALA A 18 19.61 25.08 10.21
C ALA A 18 19.79 23.88 11.16
N PHE A 19 19.52 24.09 12.45
CA PHE A 19 19.36 23.00 13.38
C PHE A 19 18.08 22.26 13.00
N ALA A 20 18.22 20.97 12.70
CA ALA A 20 17.09 20.07 12.67
C ALA A 20 16.32 20.23 13.99
N ILE A 21 15.03 20.57 13.89
CA ILE A 21 14.12 20.69 15.02
C ILE A 21 13.94 19.28 15.59
N GLY A 22 14.81 18.89 16.52
CA GLY A 22 14.63 17.71 17.34
C GLY A 22 13.58 17.99 18.40
N GLY A 23 12.58 17.11 18.52
CA GLY A 23 11.61 17.16 19.63
C GLY A 23 12.28 16.98 21.00
N PRO A 24 11.50 16.87 22.09
CA PRO A 24 12.03 16.77 23.46
C PRO A 24 13.04 15.63 23.71
N SER A 25 13.17 14.67 22.80
CA SER A 25 14.17 13.58 22.83
C SER A 25 15.55 13.96 22.26
N GLY A 26 15.76 15.19 21.78
CA GLY A 26 17.02 15.63 21.17
C GLY A 26 17.28 15.00 19.79
N ALA A 27 18.46 15.24 19.21
CA ALA A 27 18.86 14.73 17.89
C ALA A 27 19.35 13.26 17.92
N LYS A 28 19.23 12.58 19.06
CA LYS A 28 19.68 11.20 19.23
C LYS A 28 18.61 10.27 18.67
N LEU A 29 19.02 9.42 17.72
CA LEU A 29 18.16 8.33 17.24
C LEU A 29 18.23 7.18 18.23
N ASP A 30 17.07 6.70 18.70
CA ASP A 30 16.98 5.54 19.60
C ASP A 30 16.70 4.23 18.84
N TYR A 31 16.73 4.27 17.51
CA TYR A 31 16.51 3.13 16.62
C TYR A 31 17.75 2.81 15.78
N ALA A 32 17.86 1.55 15.35
CA ALA A 32 19.05 1.06 14.64
C ALA A 32 19.07 1.51 13.17
N ILE A 33 20.17 2.14 12.77
CA ILE A 33 20.54 2.31 11.36
C ILE A 33 21.37 1.10 10.94
N THR A 34 20.91 0.36 9.94
CA THR A 34 21.50 -0.93 9.54
C THR A 34 22.44 -0.83 8.34
N GLY A 35 22.48 0.32 7.64
CA GLY A 35 23.27 0.51 6.41
C GLY A 35 23.78 1.95 6.23
N ALA A 36 24.10 2.33 5.00
CA ALA A 36 24.72 3.62 4.67
C ALA A 36 23.74 4.82 4.60
N ILE A 37 22.43 4.55 4.67
CA ILE A 37 21.34 5.54 4.69
C ILE A 37 20.53 5.44 5.99
N GLY A 38 19.26 5.81 5.99
CA GLY A 38 18.42 5.84 7.19
C GLY A 38 17.92 4.47 7.65
N GLU A 39 16.99 4.50 8.60
CA GLU A 39 16.32 3.32 9.14
C GLU A 39 15.49 2.55 8.10
N VAL A 40 15.16 1.30 8.44
CA VAL A 40 14.22 0.48 7.67
C VAL A 40 12.87 0.49 8.36
N VAL A 41 11.84 0.97 7.66
CA VAL A 41 10.46 0.96 8.14
C VAL A 41 9.68 -0.12 7.39
N VAL A 42 9.35 -1.21 8.08
CA VAL A 42 8.47 -2.27 7.55
C VAL A 42 7.02 -1.82 7.63
N ASN A 43 6.22 -2.16 6.62
CA ASN A 43 4.82 -1.76 6.50
C ASN A 43 4.59 -0.25 6.69
N PRO A 44 5.27 0.62 5.93
CA PRO A 44 5.33 2.07 6.19
C PRO A 44 3.97 2.79 6.14
N TYR A 45 2.94 2.16 5.56
CA TYR A 45 1.58 2.70 5.43
C TYR A 45 0.53 1.77 6.06
N ASP A 46 0.96 0.84 6.91
CA ASP A 46 0.13 -0.12 7.67
C ASP A 46 -0.67 -1.16 6.85
N THR A 47 -0.92 -0.94 5.56
CA THR A 47 -1.80 -1.79 4.75
C THR A 47 -1.08 -2.89 3.94
N ALA A 48 0.25 -2.85 3.83
CA ALA A 48 1.02 -3.78 2.99
C ALA A 48 2.22 -4.36 3.76
N PRO A 49 2.00 -5.35 4.65
CA PRO A 49 3.01 -5.81 5.61
C PRO A 49 4.25 -6.47 4.99
N LEU A 50 4.16 -6.91 3.73
CA LEU A 50 5.28 -7.51 2.98
C LEU A 50 6.07 -6.48 2.17
N THR A 51 6.04 -5.22 2.63
CA THR A 51 6.77 -4.10 2.04
C THR A 51 7.56 -3.36 3.11
N ALA A 52 8.57 -2.60 2.69
CA ALA A 52 9.36 -1.75 3.57
C ALA A 52 9.85 -0.50 2.83
N VAL A 53 10.28 0.52 3.55
CA VAL A 53 11.05 1.63 2.99
C VAL A 53 12.36 1.75 3.75
N ILE A 54 13.48 1.72 3.03
CA ILE A 54 14.79 2.07 3.57
C ILE A 54 14.92 3.59 3.47
N LYS A 55 14.78 4.30 4.58
CA LYS A 55 14.68 5.77 4.62
C LYS A 55 15.95 6.40 4.07
N ASN A 56 15.80 7.54 3.41
CA ASN A 56 16.92 8.22 2.77
C ASN A 56 17.92 8.85 3.76
N GLY A 57 17.63 8.92 5.06
CA GLY A 57 18.53 9.48 6.07
C GLY A 57 18.90 10.95 5.86
N GLY A 58 18.07 11.71 5.12
CA GLY A 58 18.37 13.10 4.73
C GLY A 58 19.24 13.24 3.47
N TYR A 59 19.59 12.13 2.81
CA TYR A 59 20.30 12.13 1.53
C TYR A 59 19.34 12.24 0.35
N THR A 60 19.84 12.77 -0.77
CA THR A 60 19.15 12.66 -2.06
C THR A 60 19.57 11.36 -2.73
N LEU A 61 18.60 10.51 -3.08
CA LEU A 61 18.84 9.22 -3.71
C LEU A 61 18.40 9.24 -5.18
N SER A 62 19.15 8.56 -6.03
CA SER A 62 18.81 8.34 -7.45
C SER A 62 19.31 6.98 -7.95
N ASN A 63 18.89 6.58 -9.15
CA ASN A 63 19.37 5.36 -9.82
C ASN A 63 19.21 4.07 -8.98
N ALA A 64 18.20 4.05 -8.11
CA ALA A 64 18.02 2.94 -7.19
C ALA A 64 17.53 1.66 -7.90
N LYS A 65 18.09 0.53 -7.50
CA LYS A 65 17.69 -0.82 -7.88
C LYS A 65 17.54 -1.66 -6.62
N VAL A 66 16.47 -2.45 -6.56
CA VAL A 66 16.20 -3.37 -5.46
C VAL A 66 16.19 -4.79 -5.99
N THR A 67 16.76 -5.71 -5.22
CA THR A 67 16.71 -7.15 -5.50
C THR A 67 16.36 -7.90 -4.22
N ILE A 68 15.23 -8.61 -4.22
CA ILE A 68 14.85 -9.56 -3.18
C ILE A 68 15.52 -10.88 -3.49
N VAL A 69 16.50 -11.27 -2.66
CA VAL A 69 17.22 -12.53 -2.79
C VAL A 69 16.25 -13.68 -2.49
N PRO A 70 16.21 -14.75 -3.32
CA PRO A 70 15.32 -15.86 -3.10
C PRO A 70 15.71 -16.66 -1.87
N LYS A 71 14.71 -17.16 -1.13
CA LYS A 71 14.91 -18.31 -0.23
C LYS A 71 15.21 -19.56 -1.07
N GLN A 72 15.67 -20.65 -0.44
CA GLN A 72 15.90 -21.91 -1.14
C GLN A 72 14.64 -22.36 -1.89
N GLY A 73 14.78 -22.64 -3.20
CA GLY A 73 13.66 -23.02 -4.07
C GLY A 73 12.75 -21.86 -4.52
N GLY A 74 12.96 -20.65 -4.00
CA GLY A 74 12.20 -19.44 -4.34
C GLY A 74 12.62 -18.80 -5.66
N GLN A 75 12.13 -17.58 -5.90
CA GLN A 75 12.49 -16.78 -7.07
C GLN A 75 12.94 -15.36 -6.71
N VAL A 76 13.87 -14.85 -7.52
CA VAL A 76 14.37 -13.47 -7.45
C VAL A 76 13.26 -12.51 -7.89
N ILE A 77 13.12 -11.39 -7.19
CA ILE A 77 12.39 -10.21 -7.69
C ILE A 77 13.39 -9.07 -7.76
N SER A 78 13.58 -8.45 -8.92
CA SER A 78 14.50 -7.32 -9.11
C SER A 78 13.86 -6.24 -9.96
N TYR A 79 14.00 -4.98 -9.56
CA TYR A 79 13.41 -3.83 -10.26
C TYR A 79 14.21 -2.56 -10.00
N LYS A 80 14.09 -1.61 -10.95
CA LYS A 80 14.55 -0.23 -10.77
C LYS A 80 13.46 0.61 -10.13
N VAL A 81 13.85 1.58 -9.33
CA VAL A 81 12.96 2.55 -8.71
C VAL A 81 13.19 3.90 -9.39
N ALA A 82 12.14 4.45 -10.01
CA ALA A 82 12.23 5.80 -10.56
C ALA A 82 12.37 6.84 -9.43
N ASP A 83 13.18 7.88 -9.64
CA ASP A 83 13.50 8.88 -8.61
C ASP A 83 12.26 9.55 -7.99
N LYS A 84 11.16 9.66 -8.75
CA LYS A 84 9.89 10.16 -8.20
C LYS A 84 9.41 9.34 -7.02
N HIS A 85 9.56 8.02 -7.05
CA HIS A 85 9.16 7.13 -5.97
C HIS A 85 10.11 7.19 -4.78
N LEU A 86 11.40 7.43 -5.02
CA LEU A 86 12.36 7.70 -3.93
C LEU A 86 11.96 8.92 -3.11
N ARG A 87 11.49 9.98 -3.79
CA ARG A 87 10.96 11.18 -3.14
C ARG A 87 9.62 10.93 -2.46
N THR A 88 8.67 10.30 -3.14
CA THR A 88 7.32 10.03 -2.60
C THR A 88 7.38 9.24 -1.28
N HIS A 89 8.27 8.26 -1.17
CA HIS A 89 8.38 7.43 0.03
C HIS A 89 9.46 7.92 1.02
N GLY A 90 10.25 8.93 0.63
CA GLY A 90 11.37 9.44 1.42
C GLY A 90 12.44 8.36 1.68
N GLY A 91 12.76 7.56 0.66
CA GLY A 91 13.61 6.38 0.77
C GLY A 91 13.41 5.39 -0.37
N ILE A 92 14.10 4.25 -0.31
CA ILE A 92 14.01 3.18 -1.29
C ILE A 92 12.82 2.27 -0.93
N PRO A 93 11.73 2.24 -1.72
CA PRO A 93 10.62 1.33 -1.52
C PRO A 93 11.01 -0.11 -1.86
N VAL A 94 10.75 -1.03 -0.93
CA VAL A 94 11.01 -2.46 -1.01
C VAL A 94 9.69 -3.20 -1.09
N PHE A 95 9.41 -3.73 -2.27
CA PHE A 95 8.32 -4.64 -2.62
C PHE A 95 8.83 -6.07 -2.85
N GLY A 96 8.02 -7.07 -2.53
CA GLY A 96 8.25 -8.46 -2.92
C GLY A 96 8.82 -9.36 -1.83
N MET A 97 8.77 -8.96 -0.56
CA MET A 97 9.28 -9.78 0.55
C MET A 97 8.43 -11.06 0.74
N TYR A 98 9.07 -12.15 1.14
CA TYR A 98 8.39 -13.35 1.62
C TYR A 98 7.78 -13.09 3.00
N ALA A 99 6.58 -13.59 3.24
CA ALA A 99 5.94 -13.57 4.56
C ALA A 99 6.65 -14.50 5.55
N ASP A 100 6.59 -14.14 6.84
CA ASP A 100 7.22 -14.87 7.95
C ASP A 100 8.65 -15.33 7.66
N TYR A 101 9.47 -14.38 7.20
CA TYR A 101 10.81 -14.70 6.73
C TYR A 101 11.77 -13.53 6.95
N GLN A 102 13.01 -13.87 7.30
CA GLN A 102 14.12 -12.92 7.32
C GLN A 102 14.65 -12.73 5.90
N ASN A 103 14.05 -11.78 5.19
CA ASN A 103 14.37 -11.46 3.81
C ASN A 103 15.77 -10.86 3.72
N THR A 104 16.48 -11.18 2.63
CA THR A 104 17.71 -10.50 2.24
C THR A 104 17.41 -9.60 1.06
N VAL A 105 17.61 -8.30 1.26
CA VAL A 105 17.29 -7.27 0.27
C VAL A 105 18.57 -6.57 -0.13
N GLU A 106 18.99 -6.75 -1.37
CA GLU A 106 20.13 -6.04 -1.95
C GLU A 106 19.65 -4.77 -2.62
N VAL A 107 20.34 -3.66 -2.36
CA VAL A 107 20.07 -2.38 -3.01
C VAL A 107 21.34 -1.80 -3.60
N GLU A 108 21.17 -1.12 -4.71
CA GLU A 108 22.22 -0.38 -5.42
C GLU A 108 21.64 0.98 -5.78
N TYR A 109 22.32 2.07 -5.44
CA TYR A 109 21.80 3.43 -5.62
C TYR A 109 22.91 4.48 -5.57
N ASP A 110 22.62 5.67 -6.09
CA ASP A 110 23.48 6.83 -5.92
C ASP A 110 22.99 7.67 -4.73
N LYS A 111 23.91 8.00 -3.83
CA LYS A 111 23.69 8.79 -2.62
C LYS A 111 24.35 10.15 -2.79
N SER A 112 23.56 11.22 -2.80
CA SER A 112 24.02 12.59 -2.97
C SER A 112 23.87 13.42 -1.69
N TYR A 113 24.95 14.10 -1.29
CA TYR A 113 24.99 15.01 -0.15
C TYR A 113 25.96 16.17 -0.39
N LYS A 114 25.52 17.41 -0.17
CA LYS A 114 26.35 18.64 -0.30
C LYS A 114 27.19 18.66 -1.60
N GLY A 115 26.57 18.28 -2.72
CA GLY A 115 27.20 18.29 -4.05
C GLY A 115 28.14 17.12 -4.36
N LYS A 116 28.33 16.17 -3.43
CA LYS A 116 29.06 14.92 -3.68
C LYS A 116 28.09 13.77 -3.89
N THR A 117 28.40 12.91 -4.86
CA THR A 117 27.61 11.72 -5.20
C THR A 117 28.49 10.48 -5.06
N GLU A 118 28.00 9.49 -4.33
CA GLU A 118 28.65 8.19 -4.14
C GLU A 118 27.72 7.09 -4.63
N HIS A 119 28.26 6.12 -5.37
CA HIS A 119 27.53 4.92 -5.75
C HIS A 119 27.66 3.87 -4.64
N ILE A 120 26.53 3.38 -4.12
CA ILE A 120 26.48 2.47 -2.98
C ILE A 120 25.81 1.16 -3.42
N LYS A 121 26.38 0.04 -2.96
CA LYS A 121 25.77 -1.29 -3.03
C LYS A 121 25.86 -1.95 -1.66
N GLU A 122 24.72 -2.35 -1.11
CA GLU A 122 24.65 -2.95 0.22
C GLU A 122 23.47 -3.92 0.34
N SER A 123 23.41 -4.63 1.47
CA SER A 123 22.40 -5.67 1.74
C SER A 123 21.79 -5.50 3.12
N TYR A 124 20.47 -5.67 3.20
CA TYR A 124 19.69 -5.56 4.42
C TYR A 124 19.05 -6.90 4.78
N LYS A 125 19.04 -7.24 6.06
CA LYS A 125 18.22 -8.33 6.61
C LYS A 125 16.95 -7.72 7.20
N ILE A 126 15.80 -8.05 6.61
CA ILE A 126 14.50 -7.48 6.97
C ILE A 126 13.54 -8.63 7.27
N TYR A 127 13.10 -8.75 8.52
CA TYR A 127 12.02 -9.67 8.85
C TYR A 127 10.69 -9.07 8.41
N ALA A 128 9.92 -9.82 7.62
CA ALA A 128 8.54 -9.50 7.31
C ALA A 128 7.63 -10.44 8.11
N PRO A 129 6.53 -9.93 8.70
CA PRO A 129 5.66 -10.75 9.54
C PRO A 129 4.91 -11.80 8.73
N ALA A 130 4.33 -12.77 9.42
CA ALA A 130 3.28 -13.60 8.86
C ALA A 130 2.10 -12.73 8.40
N ILE A 131 1.37 -13.19 7.39
CA ILE A 131 0.13 -12.56 6.96
C ILE A 131 -1.00 -12.95 7.91
N TYR A 132 -1.91 -12.03 8.15
CA TYR A 132 -3.06 -12.25 9.00
C TYR A 132 -4.35 -12.06 8.19
N LEU A 133 -5.27 -13.02 8.29
CA LEU A 133 -6.63 -12.84 7.82
C LEU A 133 -7.59 -13.36 8.89
N GLU A 134 -8.54 -12.51 9.27
CA GLU A 134 -9.58 -12.89 10.21
C GLU A 134 -10.44 -14.04 9.65
N SER A 135 -10.69 -15.06 10.47
CA SER A 135 -11.48 -16.23 10.08
C SER A 135 -12.96 -15.89 9.93
N ALA A 136 -13.59 -16.47 8.90
CA ALA A 136 -15.05 -16.45 8.75
C ALA A 136 -15.76 -17.48 9.65
N GLY A 137 -15.00 -18.40 10.26
CA GLY A 137 -15.56 -19.47 11.10
C GLY A 137 -16.36 -20.50 10.32
N THR A 138 -16.18 -20.59 9.00
CA THR A 138 -16.93 -21.52 8.14
C THR A 138 -16.18 -22.86 8.01
N PRO A 139 -16.88 -24.02 7.94
CA PRO A 139 -16.23 -25.33 7.86
C PRO A 139 -15.34 -25.55 6.63
N ASN A 140 -15.52 -24.74 5.60
CA ASN A 140 -14.78 -24.78 4.34
C ASN A 140 -13.55 -23.86 4.31
N GLN A 141 -13.25 -23.09 5.36
CA GLN A 141 -12.03 -22.29 5.42
C GLN A 141 -10.93 -23.09 6.12
N LYS A 142 -9.90 -23.53 5.39
CA LYS A 142 -8.78 -24.31 5.96
C LYS A 142 -7.44 -23.59 5.94
N GLY A 143 -7.39 -22.34 5.46
CA GLY A 143 -6.18 -21.52 5.43
C GLY A 143 -6.49 -20.02 5.47
N ALA A 144 -5.43 -19.23 5.66
CA ALA A 144 -5.54 -17.77 5.66
C ALA A 144 -5.85 -17.23 4.25
N LEU A 145 -5.27 -17.77 3.18
CA LEU A 145 -5.54 -17.30 1.80
C LEU A 145 -6.42 -18.30 1.02
N PHE A 146 -5.86 -19.47 0.78
CA PHE A 146 -6.51 -20.64 0.19
C PHE A 146 -6.19 -21.85 1.07
N ASP A 147 -6.98 -22.92 0.94
CA ASP A 147 -6.70 -24.20 1.60
C ASP A 147 -5.32 -24.76 1.20
N LYS A 148 -4.95 -24.59 -0.08
CA LYS A 148 -3.65 -24.96 -0.64
C LYS A 148 -3.35 -24.10 -1.86
N ILE A 149 -2.09 -23.70 -2.02
CA ILE A 149 -1.57 -23.10 -3.25
C ILE A 149 -0.62 -24.12 -3.87
N GLU A 150 -0.92 -24.54 -5.10
CA GLU A 150 -0.17 -25.60 -5.77
C GLU A 150 0.23 -25.17 -7.19
N VAL A 151 1.53 -25.28 -7.48
CA VAL A 151 2.07 -25.07 -8.81
C VAL A 151 1.87 -26.36 -9.60
N THR A 152 0.79 -26.44 -10.38
CA THR A 152 0.45 -27.63 -11.18
C THR A 152 1.37 -27.82 -12.38
N LYS A 153 1.95 -26.74 -12.90
CA LYS A 153 2.92 -26.75 -13.99
C LYS A 153 4.06 -25.80 -13.67
N PRO A 154 5.31 -26.28 -13.60
CA PRO A 154 6.46 -25.41 -13.42
C PRO A 154 6.55 -24.36 -14.53
N ALA A 155 6.78 -23.10 -14.15
CA ALA A 155 7.01 -22.04 -15.11
C ALA A 155 8.32 -22.31 -15.88
N SER A 156 8.28 -22.17 -17.22
CA SER A 156 9.51 -22.18 -18.01
C SER A 156 10.34 -20.92 -17.72
N ALA A 157 11.61 -20.92 -18.13
CA ALA A 157 12.52 -19.79 -17.90
C ALA A 157 11.94 -18.44 -18.37
N LYS A 158 11.19 -18.43 -19.48
CA LYS A 158 10.53 -17.24 -20.03
C LYS A 158 9.43 -16.65 -19.11
N PHE A 159 8.82 -17.47 -18.26
CA PHE A 159 7.71 -17.07 -17.39
C PHE A 159 8.07 -17.10 -15.90
N ALA A 160 9.28 -17.53 -15.52
CA ALA A 160 9.69 -17.69 -14.14
C ALA A 160 9.70 -16.39 -13.32
N ASN A 161 9.62 -15.23 -13.96
CA ASN A 161 9.56 -13.91 -13.32
C ASN A 161 8.14 -13.34 -13.19
N ARG A 162 7.10 -14.10 -13.53
CA ARG A 162 5.71 -13.61 -13.45
C ARG A 162 5.23 -13.50 -12.01
N LEU A 163 4.43 -12.46 -11.78
CA LEU A 163 3.71 -12.21 -10.54
C LEU A 163 2.23 -12.07 -10.89
N TYR A 164 1.35 -12.60 -10.04
CA TYR A 164 -0.09 -12.61 -10.27
C TYR A 164 -0.80 -11.95 -9.09
N TYR A 165 -1.50 -10.86 -9.36
CA TYR A 165 -2.40 -10.26 -8.39
C TYR A 165 -3.68 -11.10 -8.30
N VAL A 166 -3.97 -11.60 -7.11
CA VAL A 166 -5.16 -12.39 -6.81
C VAL A 166 -6.12 -11.51 -6.04
N ASN A 167 -7.27 -11.21 -6.64
CA ASN A 167 -8.41 -10.62 -5.96
C ASN A 167 -9.36 -11.76 -5.57
N ASN A 168 -9.47 -12.02 -4.27
CA ASN A 168 -10.37 -13.00 -3.70
C ASN A 168 -11.07 -12.43 -2.46
N PHE A 169 -11.98 -13.19 -1.87
CA PHE A 169 -12.66 -12.85 -0.62
C PHE A 169 -13.00 -14.10 0.18
N VAL A 170 -13.22 -13.93 1.47
CA VAL A 170 -13.67 -14.99 2.39
C VAL A 170 -15.19 -14.91 2.53
N ASN A 171 -15.84 -16.06 2.73
CA ASN A 171 -17.28 -16.17 2.96
C ASN A 171 -17.80 -15.20 4.03
N LYS A 172 -19.10 -14.90 3.94
CA LYS A 172 -19.80 -14.05 4.90
C LYS A 172 -19.58 -14.55 6.33
N THR A 173 -19.41 -13.61 7.25
CA THR A 173 -19.18 -13.88 8.67
C THR A 173 -20.34 -13.33 9.49
N GLY A 174 -20.60 -13.92 10.66
CA GLY A 174 -21.63 -13.41 11.58
C GLY A 174 -21.33 -12.03 12.20
N LYS A 175 -20.11 -11.51 11.97
CA LYS A 175 -19.68 -10.16 12.40
C LYS A 175 -20.27 -9.06 11.50
N GLY A 176 -20.59 -9.37 10.24
CA GLY A 176 -21.08 -8.42 9.24
C GLY A 176 -22.48 -8.73 8.71
N THR A 177 -22.88 -8.02 7.65
CA THR A 177 -24.08 -8.27 6.81
C THR A 177 -25.43 -8.18 7.51
N LYS A 178 -25.57 -7.29 8.50
CA LYS A 178 -26.83 -7.07 9.26
C LYS A 178 -27.53 -5.75 8.93
N VAL A 179 -26.90 -4.92 8.11
CA VAL A 179 -27.43 -3.62 7.72
C VAL A 179 -28.17 -3.76 6.41
N VAL A 180 -29.32 -3.12 6.31
CA VAL A 180 -30.16 -3.03 5.11
C VAL A 180 -30.55 -1.58 4.87
N TRP A 181 -30.79 -1.22 3.61
CA TRP A 181 -31.34 0.08 3.29
C TRP A 181 -32.83 0.14 3.61
N ASN A 182 -33.27 1.16 4.35
CA ASN A 182 -34.66 1.28 4.79
C ASN A 182 -35.53 2.12 3.83
N ASN A 183 -35.19 3.40 3.58
CA ASN A 183 -36.00 4.29 2.74
C ASN A 183 -35.19 5.06 1.66
N PRO A 184 -35.50 4.91 0.36
CA PRO A 184 -36.28 3.78 -0.18
C PRO A 184 -35.60 2.41 0.05
N ALA A 185 -36.41 1.36 0.20
CA ALA A 185 -35.92 0.00 0.34
C ALA A 185 -35.29 -0.53 -0.96
N GLY A 186 -34.49 -1.59 -0.85
CA GLY A 186 -33.78 -2.22 -1.98
C GLY A 186 -32.25 -2.15 -1.83
N GLY A 187 -31.54 -2.14 -2.95
CA GLY A 187 -30.08 -2.17 -3.00
C GLY A 187 -29.47 -3.49 -2.52
N ALA A 188 -28.18 -3.46 -2.21
CA ALA A 188 -27.36 -4.63 -1.90
C ALA A 188 -26.29 -4.37 -0.82
N ILE A 189 -26.54 -3.48 0.14
CA ILE A 189 -25.56 -3.15 1.20
C ILE A 189 -25.17 -4.35 2.07
N GLU A 190 -25.98 -5.42 2.11
CA GLU A 190 -25.67 -6.66 2.81
C GLU A 190 -24.63 -7.54 2.09
N TRP A 191 -24.26 -7.17 0.86
CA TRP A 191 -23.28 -7.87 0.05
C TRP A 191 -21.86 -7.46 0.47
N ASN A 192 -21.44 -7.95 1.63
CA ASN A 192 -20.11 -7.71 2.20
C ASN A 192 -19.38 -9.03 2.42
N TYR A 193 -18.11 -9.06 2.01
CA TYR A 193 -17.22 -10.20 2.17
C TYR A 193 -15.85 -9.70 2.60
N SER A 194 -15.19 -10.38 3.54
CA SER A 194 -13.84 -9.97 3.96
C SER A 194 -12.89 -10.10 2.77
N PRO A 195 -12.16 -9.03 2.38
CA PRO A 195 -11.33 -9.07 1.20
C PRO A 195 -10.07 -9.90 1.45
N ASN A 196 -9.56 -10.52 0.40
CA ASN A 196 -8.38 -11.36 0.44
C ASN A 196 -7.55 -11.11 -0.82
N ASN A 197 -6.70 -10.07 -0.76
CA ASN A 197 -5.93 -9.58 -1.90
C ASN A 197 -4.43 -9.77 -1.67
N PHE A 198 -3.75 -10.39 -2.63
CA PHE A 198 -2.33 -10.71 -2.52
C PHE A 198 -1.68 -10.89 -3.88
N ILE A 199 -0.36 -10.94 -3.91
CA ILE A 199 0.41 -11.30 -5.11
C ILE A 199 1.10 -12.64 -4.88
N LEU A 200 0.93 -13.55 -5.83
CA LEU A 200 1.67 -14.80 -5.91
C LEU A 200 2.77 -14.72 -6.94
N ASP A 201 3.81 -15.50 -6.69
CA ASP A 201 4.81 -15.79 -7.70
C ASP A 201 4.68 -17.18 -8.34
N THR A 202 5.59 -17.49 -9.28
CA THR A 202 5.56 -18.77 -10.01
C THR A 202 5.98 -19.99 -9.18
N LYS A 203 6.42 -19.77 -7.95
CA LYS A 203 6.70 -20.83 -6.95
C LYS A 203 5.52 -21.03 -5.99
N GLY A 204 4.43 -20.28 -6.16
CA GLY A 204 3.27 -20.31 -5.27
C GLY A 204 3.49 -19.55 -3.97
N GLU A 205 4.53 -18.72 -3.89
CA GLU A 205 4.85 -17.94 -2.70
C GLU A 205 4.13 -16.60 -2.70
N VAL A 206 3.67 -16.16 -1.53
CA VAL A 206 3.04 -14.86 -1.34
C VAL A 206 4.14 -13.80 -1.27
N ARG A 207 4.08 -12.82 -2.18
CA ARG A 207 5.08 -11.76 -2.34
C ARG A 207 4.55 -10.35 -2.04
N TRP A 208 3.25 -10.25 -1.77
CA TRP A 208 2.57 -9.04 -1.35
C TRP A 208 1.21 -9.41 -0.76
N TYR A 209 0.74 -8.65 0.22
CA TYR A 209 -0.55 -8.85 0.87
C TYR A 209 -1.16 -7.49 1.20
N LEU A 210 -2.46 -7.32 0.96
CA LEU A 210 -3.23 -6.17 1.45
C LEU A 210 -3.89 -6.57 2.77
N GLU A 211 -3.45 -5.99 3.88
CA GLU A 211 -4.02 -6.22 5.22
C GLU A 211 -5.40 -5.55 5.33
N PRO A 212 -6.51 -6.33 5.33
CA PRO A 212 -7.86 -5.79 5.27
C PRO A 212 -8.22 -4.92 6.47
N SER A 213 -7.76 -5.30 7.68
CA SER A 213 -8.19 -4.68 8.94
C SER A 213 -7.88 -3.18 9.04
N LYS A 214 -7.05 -2.66 8.13
CA LYS A 214 -6.64 -1.26 8.07
C LYS A 214 -7.49 -0.39 7.16
N ILE A 215 -8.27 -0.99 6.25
CA ILE A 215 -9.06 -0.28 5.23
C ILE A 215 -10.51 -0.76 5.13
N TYR A 216 -10.85 -1.80 5.89
CA TYR A 216 -12.11 -2.53 5.79
C TYR A 216 -12.65 -2.90 7.18
N ASP A 217 -13.91 -2.54 7.46
CA ASP A 217 -14.59 -2.88 8.70
C ASP A 217 -16.06 -3.28 8.44
N LEU A 218 -16.38 -4.56 8.66
CA LEU A 218 -17.73 -5.12 8.50
C LEU A 218 -18.79 -4.48 9.42
N LYS A 219 -18.38 -3.79 10.49
CA LYS A 219 -19.28 -3.06 11.39
C LYS A 219 -19.60 -1.66 10.90
N GLN A 220 -18.87 -1.16 9.91
CA GLN A 220 -19.02 0.19 9.35
C GLN A 220 -19.56 0.07 7.92
N PRO A 221 -20.85 0.35 7.67
CA PRO A 221 -21.48 0.12 6.36
C PRO A 221 -20.82 0.86 5.19
N PHE A 222 -20.18 1.99 5.49
CA PHE A 222 -19.45 2.82 4.51
C PHE A 222 -17.98 2.45 4.37
N HIS A 223 -17.47 1.48 5.14
CA HIS A 223 -16.11 0.92 5.03
C HIS A 223 -16.15 -0.61 4.85
N ALA A 224 -17.26 -1.11 4.32
CA ALA A 224 -17.47 -2.52 3.98
C ALA A 224 -17.93 -2.67 2.53
N GLY A 225 -17.95 -3.90 2.02
CA GLY A 225 -18.38 -4.24 0.67
C GLY A 225 -17.60 -5.43 0.11
N VAL A 226 -17.65 -5.61 -1.20
CA VAL A 226 -16.74 -6.53 -1.91
C VAL A 226 -15.71 -5.70 -2.67
N MET A 227 -14.42 -5.90 -2.39
CA MET A 227 -13.36 -5.25 -3.15
C MET A 227 -13.27 -5.86 -4.55
N MET A 228 -13.59 -5.07 -5.57
CA MET A 228 -13.68 -5.51 -6.97
C MET A 228 -13.20 -4.43 -7.94
N GLY A 229 -13.01 -4.83 -9.19
CA GLY A 229 -12.65 -3.90 -10.26
C GLY A 229 -11.22 -3.40 -10.13
N PHE A 230 -10.32 -4.24 -9.59
CA PHE A 230 -8.89 -3.92 -9.49
C PHE A 230 -8.32 -3.67 -10.90
N LYS A 231 -7.78 -2.46 -11.12
CA LYS A 231 -7.10 -2.05 -12.35
C LYS A 231 -5.82 -1.30 -12.02
N GLN A 232 -4.74 -1.64 -12.71
CA GLN A 232 -3.51 -0.86 -12.65
C GLN A 232 -3.67 0.39 -13.51
N ASN A 233 -3.32 1.54 -12.95
CA ASN A 233 -3.29 2.83 -13.63
C ASN A 233 -1.93 3.04 -14.32
N ASP A 234 -1.84 4.01 -15.23
CA ASP A 234 -0.59 4.38 -15.92
C ASP A 234 0.54 4.82 -14.97
N ASP A 235 0.20 5.32 -13.78
CA ASP A 235 1.18 5.66 -12.74
C ASP A 235 1.66 4.45 -11.92
N GLY A 236 1.16 3.25 -12.24
CA GLY A 236 1.49 1.98 -11.59
C GLY A 236 0.66 1.66 -10.35
N ALA A 237 -0.11 2.62 -9.83
CA ALA A 237 -0.98 2.41 -8.68
C ALA A 237 -2.24 1.61 -9.06
N MET A 238 -2.86 0.99 -8.07
CA MET A 238 -4.03 0.16 -8.25
C MET A 238 -5.29 0.91 -7.83
N THR A 239 -6.35 0.84 -8.64
CA THR A 239 -7.69 1.36 -8.32
C THR A 239 -8.70 0.23 -8.22
N TRP A 240 -9.67 0.37 -7.32
CA TRP A 240 -10.78 -0.57 -7.14
C TRP A 240 -11.93 0.13 -6.41
N GLY A 241 -13.07 -0.54 -6.29
CA GLY A 241 -14.15 -0.10 -5.40
C GLY A 241 -14.67 -1.20 -4.49
N TYR A 242 -15.44 -0.80 -3.48
CA TYR A 242 -16.06 -1.69 -2.52
C TYR A 242 -17.22 -1.00 -1.81
N GLY A 243 -18.42 -1.58 -1.91
CA GLY A 243 -19.61 -1.09 -1.21
C GLY A 243 -19.88 0.38 -1.51
N GLN A 244 -19.66 1.25 -0.53
CA GLN A 244 -19.91 2.69 -0.68
C GLN A 244 -18.65 3.51 -1.00
N ARG A 245 -17.55 2.86 -1.39
CA ARG A 245 -16.26 3.52 -1.63
C ARG A 245 -15.59 3.10 -2.93
N TYR A 246 -14.68 3.96 -3.38
CA TYR A 246 -13.69 3.67 -4.40
C TYR A 246 -12.33 4.24 -3.99
N ALA A 247 -11.27 3.51 -4.34
CA ALA A 247 -9.97 3.67 -3.74
C ALA A 247 -8.87 3.61 -4.79
N LYS A 248 -7.74 4.26 -4.48
CA LYS A 248 -6.48 4.18 -5.21
C LYS A 248 -5.33 4.12 -4.23
N TYR A 249 -4.52 3.07 -4.35
CA TYR A 249 -3.34 2.86 -3.51
C TYR A 249 -2.16 2.45 -4.40
N ASP A 250 -0.95 2.83 -4.01
CA ASP A 250 0.26 2.28 -4.65
C ASP A 250 0.65 0.93 -4.04
N ILE A 251 1.63 0.26 -4.67
CA ILE A 251 2.05 -1.10 -4.26
C ILE A 251 2.69 -1.14 -2.86
N MET A 252 3.08 0.02 -2.32
CA MET A 252 3.60 0.12 -0.95
C MET A 252 2.48 0.17 0.09
N GLY A 253 1.21 0.20 -0.35
CA GLY A 253 0.06 0.33 0.54
C GLY A 253 -0.27 1.78 0.89
N ARG A 254 0.35 2.77 0.23
CA ARG A 254 0.04 4.18 0.48
C ARG A 254 -1.30 4.54 -0.14
N GLU A 255 -2.18 5.10 0.66
CA GLU A 255 -3.41 5.71 0.16
C GLU A 255 -3.10 6.92 -0.71
N ILE A 256 -3.60 6.89 -1.95
CA ILE A 256 -3.67 8.08 -2.81
C ILE A 256 -5.04 8.72 -2.65
N PHE A 257 -6.11 7.91 -2.63
CA PHE A 257 -7.43 8.31 -2.15
C PHE A 257 -8.25 7.10 -1.71
N ASN A 258 -9.17 7.31 -0.78
CA ASN A 258 -10.25 6.38 -0.44
C ASN A 258 -11.55 7.15 -0.20
N ARG A 259 -12.39 7.21 -1.24
CA ARG A 259 -13.51 8.16 -1.33
C ARG A 259 -14.83 7.45 -1.26
N GLU A 260 -15.80 8.09 -0.63
CA GLU A 260 -17.19 7.68 -0.68
C GLU A 260 -17.79 7.97 -2.06
N LEU A 261 -18.76 7.15 -2.45
CA LEU A 261 -19.59 7.42 -3.61
C LEU A 261 -20.37 8.73 -3.41
N PRO A 262 -20.66 9.48 -4.49
CA PRO A 262 -21.58 10.60 -4.40
C PRO A 262 -22.94 10.13 -3.88
N ALA A 263 -23.62 10.94 -3.07
CA ALA A 263 -24.82 10.54 -2.31
C ALA A 263 -25.99 10.00 -3.16
N SER A 264 -26.05 10.34 -4.45
CA SER A 264 -27.04 9.81 -5.39
C SER A 264 -26.79 8.37 -5.83
N TYR A 265 -25.63 7.80 -5.46
CA TYR A 265 -25.21 6.46 -5.83
C TYR A 265 -24.88 5.63 -4.59
N ASN A 266 -25.03 4.32 -4.73
CA ASN A 266 -24.71 3.35 -3.70
C ASN A 266 -24.19 2.04 -4.33
N ASP A 267 -23.74 1.13 -3.48
CA ASP A 267 -23.51 -0.28 -3.81
C ASP A 267 -22.63 -0.47 -5.07
N PHE A 268 -21.41 0.07 -5.05
CA PHE A 268 -20.38 -0.22 -6.04
C PHE A 268 -20.18 -1.73 -6.20
N SER A 269 -19.99 -2.20 -7.44
CA SER A 269 -19.49 -3.57 -7.65
C SER A 269 -18.84 -3.76 -9.02
N HIS A 270 -18.17 -4.91 -9.18
CA HIS A 270 -17.64 -5.47 -10.42
C HIS A 270 -16.51 -4.68 -11.08
N SER A 271 -16.75 -3.45 -11.56
CA SER A 271 -15.77 -2.71 -12.37
C SER A 271 -15.57 -1.27 -11.94
N MET A 272 -14.31 -0.87 -11.94
CA MET A 272 -13.84 0.50 -11.94
C MET A 272 -12.83 0.61 -13.08
N ASP A 273 -13.16 1.36 -14.12
CA ASP A 273 -12.30 1.51 -15.30
C ASP A 273 -11.69 2.91 -15.33
N VAL A 274 -10.42 2.97 -15.75
CA VAL A 274 -9.63 4.20 -15.80
C VAL A 274 -9.81 4.83 -17.18
N ALA A 275 -10.31 6.07 -17.23
CA ALA A 275 -10.45 6.81 -18.48
C ALA A 275 -9.14 7.48 -18.88
N GLN A 276 -8.93 7.67 -20.19
CA GLN A 276 -7.72 8.31 -20.74
C GLN A 276 -7.52 9.75 -20.26
N ASN A 277 -8.58 10.43 -19.82
CA ASN A 277 -8.56 11.80 -19.33
C ASN A 277 -8.39 11.89 -17.80
N GLY A 278 -8.05 10.79 -17.13
CA GLY A 278 -7.84 10.75 -15.67
C GLY A 278 -9.13 10.64 -14.85
N HIS A 279 -10.29 10.51 -15.49
CA HIS A 279 -11.54 10.16 -14.81
C HIS A 279 -11.68 8.65 -14.56
N TYR A 280 -12.70 8.29 -13.79
CA TYR A 280 -13.01 6.90 -13.47
C TYR A 280 -14.46 6.59 -13.83
N PHE A 281 -14.67 5.45 -14.48
CA PHE A 281 -15.99 4.87 -14.70
C PHE A 281 -16.26 3.84 -13.63
N LEU A 282 -17.32 4.04 -12.85
CA LEU A 282 -17.69 3.15 -11.74
C LEU A 282 -19.04 2.51 -12.04
N ARG A 283 -19.14 1.19 -11.82
CA ARG A 283 -20.44 0.52 -11.83
C ARG A 283 -21.07 0.59 -10.45
N VAL A 284 -22.13 1.39 -10.34
CA VAL A 284 -22.85 1.69 -9.09
C VAL A 284 -24.36 1.60 -9.28
N ALA A 285 -25.10 1.45 -8.19
CA ALA A 285 -26.54 1.59 -8.15
C ALA A 285 -26.96 3.05 -7.91
N ASN A 286 -28.19 3.38 -8.27
CA ASN A 286 -28.84 4.64 -7.90
C ASN A 286 -29.50 4.50 -6.51
N ALA A 287 -29.20 5.46 -5.63
CA ALA A 287 -29.64 5.45 -4.24
C ALA A 287 -31.12 5.83 -4.06
N ASP A 288 -31.74 6.46 -5.07
CA ASP A 288 -33.11 6.97 -5.01
C ASP A 288 -33.74 7.08 -6.41
N TYR A 289 -33.83 5.95 -7.13
CA TYR A 289 -34.41 5.93 -8.47
C TYR A 289 -35.94 6.03 -8.41
N LYS A 290 -36.50 7.07 -9.02
CA LYS A 290 -37.95 7.24 -9.20
C LYS A 290 -38.43 6.41 -10.38
N ARG A 291 -39.15 5.33 -10.09
CA ARG A 291 -39.79 4.46 -11.09
C ARG A 291 -40.95 5.16 -11.79
N ALA A 292 -41.36 4.59 -12.93
CA ALA A 292 -42.51 5.06 -13.70
C ALA A 292 -43.84 5.00 -12.92
N ASP A 293 -43.96 4.13 -11.92
CA ASP A 293 -45.12 4.05 -11.01
C ASP A 293 -45.07 5.07 -9.85
N GLY A 294 -44.12 6.01 -9.89
CA GLY A 294 -43.96 7.08 -8.91
C GLY A 294 -43.27 6.66 -7.60
N LYS A 295 -42.90 5.38 -7.44
CA LYS A 295 -42.21 4.89 -6.25
C LYS A 295 -40.70 5.07 -6.37
N ASN A 296 -40.06 5.41 -5.25
CA ASN A 296 -38.62 5.47 -5.14
C ASN A 296 -38.06 4.12 -4.70
N VAL A 297 -36.97 3.69 -5.32
CA VAL A 297 -36.25 2.45 -4.98
C VAL A 297 -34.75 2.70 -4.97
N ARG A 298 -34.04 1.96 -4.14
CA ARG A 298 -32.62 1.71 -4.41
C ARG A 298 -32.52 0.65 -5.47
N THR A 299 -31.90 0.98 -6.59
CA THR A 299 -31.66 -0.03 -7.63
C THR A 299 -30.69 -1.07 -7.11
N VAL A 300 -30.80 -2.31 -7.58
CA VAL A 300 -29.80 -3.34 -7.36
C VAL A 300 -29.10 -3.63 -8.68
N TRP A 301 -27.96 -4.30 -8.63
CA TRP A 301 -27.35 -4.79 -9.85
C TRP A 301 -28.20 -5.92 -10.45
N THR A 302 -28.30 -5.93 -11.77
CA THR A 302 -28.50 -7.14 -12.58
C THR A 302 -27.24 -7.37 -13.37
#